data_AF-A0A821QYC9-F1
#
_entry.id   AF-A0A821QYC9-F1
#
_cell.length_a   1.000
_cell.length_b   1.000
_cell.length_c   1.000
_cell.angle_alpha   90.00
_cell.angle_beta   90.00
_cell.angle_gamma   90.00
#
_symmetry.space_group_name_H-M   'P 1'
#
loop_
_entity.id
_entity.type
_entity.pdbx_description
1 polymer ?
#
loop_
_entity_poly.entity_id
_entity_poly.type
_entity_poly.pdbx_seq_one_letter_code
_entity_poly.pdbx_strand_id
1 'polypeptide(L)' 'MTTIHEEKQQLLGINKDEMLIIQRIVDHRVRNGGKEFLIAWKGYPEERNTWEPQQNLDYP' A
#
# COMPACT_ATOMS: atom_id res chain seq x y z
N MET A 1 -19.24 -18.37 29.81
CA MET A 1 -18.15 -17.69 30.52
C MET A 1 -16.87 -18.48 30.29
N THR A 2 -16.12 -18.02 29.29
CA THR A 2 -14.80 -18.38 28.73
C THR A 2 -15.01 -18.38 27.22
N THR A 3 -14.25 -17.70 26.38
CA THR A 3 -13.09 -16.84 26.57
C THR A 3 -12.97 -16.11 25.23
N ILE A 4 -13.00 -14.78 25.25
CA ILE A 4 -12.86 -13.90 24.09
C ILE A 4 -11.40 -13.95 23.60
N HIS A 5 -10.93 -15.14 23.16
CA HIS A 5 -9.54 -15.38 22.77
C HIS A 5 -9.38 -15.94 21.36
N GLU A 6 -10.47 -16.19 20.61
CA GLU A 6 -10.34 -16.82 19.29
C GLU A 6 -10.94 -16.04 18.12
N GLU A 7 -11.81 -15.03 18.34
CA GLU A 7 -12.42 -14.29 17.21
C GLU A 7 -11.65 -13.02 16.78
N LYS A 8 -10.55 -12.67 17.43
CA LYS A 8 -9.79 -11.43 17.10
C LYS A 8 -8.70 -11.59 16.04
N GLN A 9 -8.62 -12.73 15.35
CA GLN A 9 -7.53 -13.04 14.40
C GLN A 9 -7.95 -13.15 12.93
N GLN A 10 -9.17 -12.77 12.51
CA GLN A 10 -9.63 -13.02 11.12
C GLN A 10 -10.45 -11.93 10.42
N LEU A 11 -10.39 -10.65 10.82
CA LEU A 11 -11.15 -9.58 10.13
C LEU A 11 -10.35 -8.41 9.53
N LEU A 12 -9.03 -8.52 9.47
CA LEU A 12 -8.22 -7.65 8.60
C LEU A 12 -7.28 -8.50 7.75
N GLY A 13 -7.88 -9.42 6.99
CA GLY A 13 -7.24 -10.05 5.84
C GLY A 13 -7.05 -9.04 4.72
N ILE A 14 -6.20 -8.04 4.95
CA ILE A 14 -5.62 -7.23 3.87
C ILE A 14 -4.58 -8.16 3.25
N ASN A 15 -4.92 -8.68 2.08
CA ASN A 15 -4.18 -9.73 1.42
C ASN A 15 -2.76 -9.24 1.10
N LYS A 16 -1.78 -10.15 1.15
CA LYS A 16 -0.34 -9.81 1.10
C LYS A 16 0.11 -9.20 -0.24
N ASP A 17 -0.78 -9.20 -1.23
CA ASP A 17 -0.59 -8.77 -2.60
C ASP A 17 -1.82 -7.93 -3.07
N GLU A 18 -2.19 -6.88 -2.34
CA GLU A 18 -3.20 -5.93 -2.84
C GLU A 18 -2.64 -5.17 -4.05
N MET A 19 -2.83 -5.74 -5.24
CA MET A 19 -2.54 -5.11 -6.52
C MET A 19 -3.49 -3.92 -6.72
N LEU A 20 -3.05 -2.75 -6.28
CA LEU A 20 -3.76 -1.50 -6.48
C LEU A 20 -3.36 -0.89 -7.83
N ILE A 21 -4.34 -0.33 -8.55
CA ILE A 21 -4.10 0.29 -9.85
C ILE A 21 -3.54 1.70 -9.64
N ILE A 22 -2.34 1.94 -10.14
CA ILE A 22 -1.72 3.26 -10.18
C ILE A 22 -2.48 4.14 -11.16
N GLN A 23 -2.93 5.31 -10.71
CA GLN A 23 -3.44 6.36 -11.58
C GLN A 23 -2.29 7.17 -12.17
N ARG A 24 -1.40 7.66 -11.30
CA ARG A 24 -0.22 8.43 -11.68
C ARG A 24 0.84 8.41 -10.58
N ILE A 25 2.09 8.63 -10.96
CA ILE A 25 3.16 8.97 -10.03
C ILE A 25 3.10 10.47 -9.80
N VAL A 26 2.94 10.88 -8.54
CA VAL A 26 2.83 12.30 -8.15
C VAL A 26 4.21 12.89 -7.93
N ASP A 27 5.08 12.15 -7.26
CA ASP A 27 6.42 12.60 -6.90
C ASP A 27 7.38 11.42 -6.74
N HIS A 28 8.67 11.70 -6.65
CA HIS A 28 9.70 10.71 -6.34
C HIS A 28 10.75 11.30 -5.40
N ARG A 29 11.32 10.46 -4.53
CA ARG A 29 12.40 10.86 -3.63
C ARG A 29 13.41 9.73 -3.47
N VAL A 30 14.62 10.10 -3.06
CA VAL A 30 15.66 9.15 -2.68
C VAL A 30 15.85 9.22 -1.17
N ARG A 31 15.60 8.09 -0.49
CA ARG A 31 15.78 7.97 0.96
C ARG A 31 16.57 6.71 1.28
N ASN A 32 17.58 6.82 2.13
CA ASN A 32 18.43 5.71 2.55
C ASN A 32 19.02 4.88 1.39
N GLY A 33 19.32 5.52 0.27
CA GLY A 33 19.85 4.86 -0.94
C GLY A 33 18.81 4.15 -1.82
N GLY A 34 17.52 4.17 -1.45
CA GLY A 34 16.41 3.64 -2.24
C GLY A 34 15.57 4.74 -2.88
N LYS A 35 15.04 4.49 -4.08
CA LYS A 35 14.03 5.34 -4.72
C LYS A 35 12.64 4.96 -4.23
N GLU A 36 11.89 5.95 -3.77
CA GLU A 36 10.49 5.85 -3.40
C GLU A 36 9.66 6.77 -4.31
N PHE A 37 8.44 6.37 -4.62
CA PHE A 37 7.51 7.10 -5.47
C PHE A 37 6.21 7.36 -4.72
N LEU A 38 5.71 8.58 -4.78
CA LEU A 38 4.40 8.92 -4.26
C LEU A 38 3.36 8.50 -5.31
N ILE A 39 2.58 7.48 -4.98
CA ILE A 39 1.61 6.89 -5.89
C ILE A 39 0.23 7.47 -5.62
N ALA A 40 -0.40 8.01 -6.67
CA ALA A 40 -1.83 8.28 -6.67
C ALA A 40 -2.58 7.04 -7.14
N TRP A 41 -3.44 6.52 -6.28
CA TRP A 41 -4.22 5.32 -6.53
C TRP A 41 -5.50 5.64 -7.29
N LYS A 42 -5.83 4.82 -8.29
CA LYS A 42 -7.03 5.01 -9.10
C LYS A 42 -8.28 4.82 -8.24
N GLY A 43 -9.15 5.84 -8.21
CA GLY A 43 -10.39 5.81 -7.45
C GLY A 43 -10.26 6.23 -5.99
N TYR A 44 -9.08 6.65 -5.54
CA TYR A 44 -8.85 7.19 -4.21
C TYR A 44 -8.48 8.68 -4.28
N PRO A 45 -8.83 9.47 -3.25
CA PRO A 45 -8.41 10.86 -3.16
C PRO A 45 -6.90 10.97 -2.92
N GLU A 46 -6.31 12.12 -3.24
CA GLU A 46 -4.87 12.37 -3.12
C GLU A 46 -4.34 12.25 -1.68
N GLU A 47 -5.22 12.38 -0.69
CA GLU A 47 -4.93 12.16 0.73
C GLU A 47 -4.57 10.71 1.05
N ARG A 48 -4.95 9.77 0.17
CA ARG A 48 -4.61 8.35 0.27
C ARG A 48 -3.35 7.98 -0.50
N ASN A 49 -2.64 8.96 -1.07
CA ASN A 49 -1.39 8.69 -1.76
C ASN A 49 -0.35 8.14 -0.78
N THR A 50 0.35 7.08 -1.18
CA THR A 50 1.37 6.44 -0.36
C THR A 50 2.72 6.47 -1.06
N TRP A 51 3.79 6.47 -0.26
CA TRP A 51 5.16 6.35 -0.77
C TRP A 51 5.50 4.87 -0.91
N GLU A 52 5.59 4.40 -2.14
CA GLU A 52 5.93 3.02 -2.47
C GLU A 52 7.38 2.93 -2.96
N PRO A 53 8.17 1.93 -2.52
CA PRO A 53 9.51 1.70 -3.05
C PRO A 53 9.42 1.31 -4.54
N GLN A 54 10.47 1.60 -5.31
CA GLN A 54 10.54 1.22 -6.73
C GLN A 54 10.26 -0.28 -6.96
N GLN A 55 10.63 -1.12 -5.99
CA GLN A 55 10.46 -2.58 -6.04
C GLN A 55 8.98 -3.01 -6.01
N ASN A 56 8.07 -2.17 -5.49
CA ASN A 56 6.64 -2.45 -5.47
C ASN A 56 5.94 -2.07 -6.79
N LEU A 57 6.64 -1.39 -7.72
CA LEU A 57 6.07 -0.92 -8.97
C LEU A 57 6.39 -1.94 -10.08
N ASP A 58 5.40 -2.76 -10.42
CA ASP A 58 5.50 -3.64 -11.58
C ASP A 58 5.21 -2.84 -12.86
N TYR A 59 6.16 -2.84 -13.80
CA TYR A 59 6.04 -2.18 -15.11
C TYR A 59 5.98 -3.26 -16.19
N PRO A 60 5.01 -3.24 -17.13
CA PRO A 60 5.07 -4.05 -18.34
C PRO A 60 6.13 -3.55 -19.33
#